data_AF-A0A3A5V0H8-F1
#
_entry.id   AF-A0A3A5V0H8-F1
#
_cell.length_a   1.000
_cell.length_b   1.000
_cell.length_c   1.000
_cell.angle_alpha   90.00
_cell.angle_beta   90.00
_cell.angle_gamma   90.00
#
_symmetry.space_group_name_H-M   'P 1'
#
loop_
_entity.id
_entity.type
_entity.pdbx_description
1 polymer ?
#
loop_
_entity_poly.entity_id
_entity_poly.type
_entity_poly.pdbx_seq_one_letter_code
_entity_poly.pdbx_strand_id
1 'polypeptide(L)'
;MAKEANADSDAHDGSDEHVKAKDREGKELQEIRQRRMGGGRRFLSKIEDFVLLGGIAYGVLFALLLFSMSSGTLGNSTGLDYTASTTFLDIGDECTEITEEAYLNIFPDPDQELFSIAGHNLPNGEAYLNYTFLEILGDETKSVVTEDYGSNETVRTINKVDTSNGRAYFKAPYSELPEGQYELKFRVTV
;
A
#
# COMPACT_ATOMS: atom_id res chain seq x y z
N MET A 1 -59.03 18.71 83.66
CA MET A 1 -59.11 18.54 82.20
C MET A 1 -57.69 18.31 81.69
N ALA A 2 -57.49 17.19 81.02
CA ALA A 2 -56.17 16.68 80.62
C ALA A 2 -55.53 17.57 79.54
N LYS A 3 -54.20 17.71 79.61
CA LYS A 3 -53.35 18.27 78.57
C LYS A 3 -52.64 17.10 77.91
N GLU A 4 -53.05 16.74 76.70
CA GLU A 4 -52.24 15.88 75.84
C GLU A 4 -51.11 16.71 75.22
N ALA A 5 -49.89 16.17 75.27
CA ALA A 5 -48.80 16.60 74.41
C ALA A 5 -47.86 15.42 74.15
N ASN A 6 -47.93 14.93 72.91
CA ASN A 6 -46.84 14.45 72.05
C ASN A 6 -45.82 13.48 72.64
N ALA A 7 -46.03 12.21 72.32
CA ALA A 7 -44.99 11.20 72.21
C ALA A 7 -44.72 10.96 70.71
N ASP A 8 -43.72 11.61 70.11
CA ASP A 8 -43.19 11.16 68.80
C ASP A 8 -41.81 11.71 68.39
N SER A 9 -40.97 12.22 69.30
CA SER A 9 -39.69 12.84 68.90
C SER A 9 -38.42 12.03 69.13
N ASP A 10 -38.48 10.87 69.80
CA ASP A 10 -37.27 10.13 70.20
C ASP A 10 -36.87 8.97 69.27
N ALA A 11 -37.72 8.57 68.33
CA ALA A 11 -37.43 7.42 67.44
C ALA A 11 -36.61 7.78 66.20
N HIS A 12 -36.51 9.08 65.86
CA HIS A 12 -35.91 9.52 64.60
C HIS A 12 -34.43 9.92 64.69
N ASP A 13 -33.92 10.18 65.90
CA ASP A 13 -32.55 10.70 66.12
C ASP A 13 -31.50 9.57 66.13
N GLY A 14 -31.85 8.39 66.66
CA GLY A 14 -30.95 7.24 66.72
C GLY A 14 -30.67 6.58 65.36
N SER A 15 -31.60 6.69 64.39
CA SER A 15 -31.37 6.19 63.03
C SER A 15 -30.39 7.07 62.25
N ASP A 16 -30.42 8.38 62.48
CA ASP A 16 -29.60 9.35 61.75
C ASP A 16 -28.13 9.31 62.18
N GLU A 17 -27.84 9.06 63.46
CA GLU A 17 -26.48 8.78 63.92
C GLU A 17 -25.90 7.50 63.32
N HIS A 18 -26.71 6.45 63.23
CA HIS A 18 -26.27 5.16 62.71
C HIS A 18 -26.01 5.19 61.19
N VAL A 19 -26.74 6.04 60.45
CA VAL A 19 -26.50 6.31 59.02
C VAL A 19 -25.25 7.17 58.83
N LYS A 20 -25.06 8.21 59.64
CA LYS A 20 -23.83 9.04 59.62
C LYS A 20 -22.58 8.24 59.97
N ALA A 21 -22.66 7.30 60.91
CA ALA A 21 -21.56 6.42 61.26
C ALA A 21 -21.18 5.49 60.10
N LYS A 22 -22.16 4.88 59.43
CA LYS A 22 -21.95 4.06 58.23
C LYS A 22 -21.35 4.84 57.06
N ASP A 23 -21.79 6.08 56.85
CA ASP A 23 -21.21 6.96 55.82
C ASP A 23 -19.76 7.33 56.14
N ARG A 24 -19.44 7.53 57.42
CA ARG A 24 -18.08 7.80 57.86
C ARG A 24 -17.16 6.59 57.66
N GLU A 25 -17.61 5.41 58.05
CA GLU A 25 -16.89 4.14 57.81
C GLU A 25 -16.72 3.85 56.31
N GLY A 26 -17.77 4.08 55.51
CA GLY A 26 -17.72 3.93 54.05
C GLY A 26 -16.73 4.89 53.40
N LYS A 27 -16.63 6.13 53.90
CA LYS A 27 -15.69 7.14 53.43
C LYS A 27 -14.25 6.79 53.78
N GLU A 28 -14.00 6.30 54.99
CA GLU A 28 -12.66 5.84 55.39
C GLU A 28 -12.24 4.57 54.63
N LEU A 29 -13.16 3.64 54.39
CA LEU A 29 -12.92 2.45 53.56
C LEU A 29 -12.63 2.82 52.10
N GLN A 30 -13.31 3.81 51.54
CA GLN A 30 -13.00 4.35 50.21
C GLN A 30 -11.62 5.01 50.19
N GLU A 31 -11.26 5.78 51.21
CA GLU A 31 -9.95 6.42 51.30
C GLU A 31 -8.82 5.38 51.42
N ILE A 32 -9.01 4.33 52.23
CA ILE A 32 -8.06 3.21 52.34
C ILE A 32 -7.96 2.46 51.01
N ARG A 33 -9.09 2.21 50.32
CA ARG A 33 -9.08 1.60 49.00
C ARG A 33 -8.34 2.48 47.99
N GLN A 34 -8.50 3.79 48.05
CA GLN A 34 -7.81 4.75 47.18
C GLN A 34 -6.30 4.81 47.46
N ARG A 35 -5.88 4.70 48.73
CA ARG A 35 -4.46 4.61 49.10
C ARG A 35 -3.83 3.27 48.69
N ARG A 36 -4.57 2.15 48.82
CA ARG A 36 -4.07 0.79 48.52
C ARG A 36 -4.10 0.43 47.04
N MET A 37 -5.13 0.86 46.30
CA MET A 37 -5.30 0.54 44.88
C MET A 37 -4.68 1.60 43.96
N GLY A 38 -3.97 2.60 44.51
CA GLY A 38 -3.39 3.69 43.73
C GLY A 38 -4.48 4.49 43.02
N GLY A 39 -5.22 5.28 43.80
CA GLY A 39 -6.38 6.04 43.38
C GLY A 39 -6.24 6.63 41.99
N GLY A 40 -7.06 6.13 41.06
CA GLY A 40 -7.33 6.71 39.75
C GLY A 40 -6.13 7.38 39.11
N ARG A 41 -4.97 6.71 39.07
CA ARG A 41 -3.82 7.23 38.34
C ARG A 41 -4.25 7.34 36.88
N ARG A 42 -4.55 8.56 36.47
CA ARG A 42 -4.75 8.93 35.07
C ARG A 42 -3.52 8.41 34.35
N PHE A 43 -3.73 7.56 33.34
CA PHE A 43 -2.70 7.23 32.37
C PHE A 43 -1.99 8.54 32.01
N LEU A 44 -0.65 8.57 32.10
CA LEU A 44 0.22 9.76 31.99
C LEU A 44 0.52 10.52 33.30
N SER A 45 0.59 9.84 34.44
CA SER A 45 0.97 10.46 35.73
C SER A 45 2.48 10.53 35.94
N LYS A 46 3.25 9.66 35.29
CA LYS A 46 4.69 9.55 35.47
C LYS A 46 5.43 9.64 34.14
N ILE A 47 6.70 10.05 34.20
CA ILE A 47 7.55 10.22 33.01
C ILE A 47 7.72 8.91 32.22
N GLU A 48 7.68 7.77 32.92
CA GLU A 48 7.68 6.42 32.34
C GLU A 48 6.44 6.18 31.46
N ASP A 49 5.28 6.70 31.83
CA ASP A 49 4.04 6.58 31.06
C ASP A 49 4.13 7.37 29.73
N PHE A 50 4.92 8.45 29.67
CA PHE A 50 5.16 9.21 28.45
C PHE A 50 6.09 8.47 27.48
N VAL A 51 7.11 7.78 27.99
CA VAL A 51 7.98 6.92 27.17
C VAL A 51 7.19 5.74 26.63
N LEU A 52 6.34 5.13 27.44
CA LEU A 52 5.44 4.06 27.02
C LEU A 52 4.46 4.53 25.93
N LEU A 53 3.83 5.70 26.13
CA LEU A 53 2.94 6.29 25.13
C LEU A 53 3.68 6.59 23.82
N GLY A 54 4.90 7.13 23.92
CA GLY A 54 5.75 7.40 22.75
C GLY A 54 6.09 6.12 21.99
N GLY A 55 6.43 5.04 22.70
CA GLY A 55 6.69 3.72 22.11
C GLY A 55 5.47 3.12 21.42
N ILE A 56 4.29 3.23 22.04
CA ILE A 56 3.03 2.78 21.43
C ILE A 56 2.71 3.60 20.18
N ALA A 57 2.82 4.93 20.26
CA ALA A 57 2.58 5.82 19.12
C ALA A 57 3.53 5.52 17.96
N TYR A 58 4.81 5.33 18.25
CA TYR A 58 5.81 4.92 17.27
C TYR A 58 5.48 3.56 16.64
N GLY A 59 5.11 2.57 17.46
CA GLY A 59 4.74 1.24 16.98
C GLY A 59 3.52 1.25 16.06
N VAL A 60 2.50 2.05 16.38
CA VAL A 60 1.33 2.24 15.52
C VAL A 60 1.71 2.91 14.20
N LEU A 61 2.49 4.00 14.25
CA LEU A 61 2.97 4.68 13.04
C LEU A 61 3.78 3.75 12.14
N PHE A 62 4.70 2.99 12.73
CA PHE A 62 5.51 2.01 12.03
C PHE A 62 4.67 0.89 11.39
N ALA A 63 3.70 0.35 12.14
CA ALA A 63 2.80 -0.68 11.62
C ALA A 63 1.92 -0.16 10.47
N LEU A 64 1.45 1.10 10.55
CA LEU A 64 0.69 1.73 9.47
C LEU A 64 1.54 1.91 8.21
N LEU A 65 2.79 2.35 8.35
CA LEU A 65 3.73 2.49 7.22
C LEU A 65 4.07 1.14 6.58
N LEU A 66 4.31 0.10 7.39
CA LEU A 66 4.55 -1.25 6.88
C LEU A 66 3.32 -1.80 6.16
N PHE A 67 2.14 -1.62 6.74
CA PHE A 67 0.90 -2.08 6.12
C PHE A 67 0.60 -1.32 4.84
N SER A 68 0.84 -0.01 4.78
CA SER A 68 0.60 0.78 3.57
C SER A 68 1.53 0.38 2.42
N MET A 69 2.82 0.17 2.71
CA MET A 69 3.79 -0.37 1.74
C MET A 69 3.40 -1.79 1.30
N SER A 70 3.08 -2.69 2.24
CA SER A 70 2.76 -4.09 1.91
C SER A 70 1.42 -4.27 1.19
N SER A 71 0.46 -3.38 1.41
CA SER A 71 -0.86 -3.41 0.75
C SER A 71 -0.88 -2.73 -0.61
N GLY A 72 0.21 -2.05 -1.01
CA GLY A 72 0.26 -1.28 -2.25
C GLY A 72 -0.70 -0.08 -2.27
N THR A 73 -1.18 0.36 -1.10
CA THR A 73 -2.16 1.47 -0.98
C THR A 73 -1.56 2.84 -1.30
N LEU A 74 -0.24 2.97 -1.29
CA LEU A 74 0.48 4.18 -1.65
C LEU A 74 0.69 4.35 -3.18
N GLY A 75 0.07 3.50 -3.99
CA GLY A 75 -0.01 3.64 -5.44
C GLY A 75 1.06 2.85 -6.19
N ASN A 76 0.73 2.51 -7.45
CA ASN A 76 1.60 1.78 -8.38
C ASN A 76 2.44 2.76 -9.23
N SER A 77 2.76 3.92 -8.65
CA SER A 77 3.37 5.07 -9.30
C SER A 77 4.73 5.35 -8.66
N THR A 78 5.72 5.63 -9.49
CA THR A 78 7.08 6.03 -9.06
C THR A 78 7.12 7.43 -8.47
N GLY A 79 6.00 8.16 -8.44
CA GLY A 79 5.94 9.52 -7.91
C GLY A 79 6.21 9.58 -6.41
N LEU A 80 5.76 8.59 -5.63
CA LEU A 80 6.05 8.54 -4.20
C LEU A 80 7.55 8.24 -3.96
N ASP A 81 8.11 7.28 -4.69
CA ASP A 81 9.53 6.94 -4.63
C ASP A 81 10.42 8.11 -5.08
N TYR A 82 10.01 8.84 -6.12
CA TYR A 82 10.64 10.08 -6.56
C TYR A 82 10.61 11.13 -5.46
N THR A 83 9.43 11.45 -4.90
CA THR A 83 9.34 12.45 -3.82
C THR A 83 10.15 12.04 -2.59
N ALA A 84 10.23 10.75 -2.26
CA ALA A 84 11.08 10.25 -1.19
C ALA A 84 12.58 10.42 -1.51
N SER A 85 13.01 10.15 -2.74
CA SER A 85 14.40 10.35 -3.18
C SER A 85 14.84 11.82 -3.15
N THR A 86 13.90 12.77 -3.29
CA THR A 86 14.21 14.21 -3.15
C THR A 86 14.36 14.68 -1.70
N THR A 87 14.15 13.80 -0.72
CA THR A 87 14.30 14.15 0.70
C THR A 87 15.64 13.70 1.28
N PHE A 88 16.11 14.40 2.30
CA PHE A 88 17.37 14.10 3.03
C PHE A 88 17.42 12.69 3.65
N LEU A 89 16.30 11.96 3.70
CA LEU A 89 16.27 10.59 4.19
C LEU A 89 16.87 9.59 3.19
N ASP A 90 16.91 9.96 1.91
CA ASP A 90 17.62 9.22 0.88
C ASP A 90 18.96 9.93 0.59
N ILE A 91 20.06 9.22 0.86
CA ILE A 91 21.44 9.72 0.67
C ILE A 91 21.91 9.40 -0.76
N GLY A 92 21.11 8.67 -1.54
CA GLY A 92 21.34 8.44 -2.97
C GLY A 92 21.07 9.69 -3.81
N ASP A 93 21.51 9.65 -5.06
CA ASP A 93 21.07 10.61 -6.06
C ASP A 93 19.55 10.45 -6.30
N GLU A 94 18.89 11.54 -6.68
CA GLU A 94 17.48 11.58 -7.07
C GLU A 94 17.17 10.41 -8.04
N CYS A 95 16.09 9.68 -7.79
CA CYS A 95 15.66 8.63 -8.70
C CYS A 95 15.35 9.25 -10.08
N THR A 96 16.27 9.05 -11.03
CA THR A 96 16.17 9.60 -12.40
C THR A 96 15.22 8.79 -13.28
N GLU A 97 14.83 7.59 -12.85
CA GLU A 97 13.86 6.75 -13.54
C GLU A 97 12.42 7.21 -13.20
N ILE A 98 12.09 8.41 -13.66
CA ILE A 98 10.75 8.98 -13.58
C ILE A 98 9.82 8.44 -14.66
N THR A 99 10.22 7.40 -15.40
CA THR A 99 9.81 7.20 -16.80
C THR A 99 8.32 6.92 -16.98
N GLU A 100 7.55 8.02 -16.91
CA GLU A 100 6.34 8.30 -17.65
C GLU A 100 6.64 8.45 -19.17
N GLU A 101 7.86 8.14 -19.59
CA GLU A 101 8.22 7.91 -20.99
C GLU A 101 7.88 6.48 -21.42
N ALA A 102 7.36 6.35 -22.64
CA ALA A 102 7.05 5.06 -23.23
C ALA A 102 8.35 4.31 -23.54
N TYR A 103 8.48 3.09 -23.02
CA TYR A 103 9.63 2.23 -23.31
C TYR A 103 9.19 0.85 -23.79
N LEU A 104 10.08 0.19 -24.51
CA LEU A 104 9.88 -1.15 -25.05
C LEU A 104 10.89 -2.10 -24.41
N ASN A 105 10.40 -3.19 -23.84
CA ASN A 105 11.21 -4.28 -23.34
C ASN A 105 11.04 -5.50 -24.27
N ILE A 106 12.15 -6.02 -24.80
CA ILE A 106 12.17 -7.19 -25.68
C ILE A 106 13.06 -8.22 -25.04
N PHE A 107 12.56 -9.44 -24.87
CA PHE A 107 13.35 -10.56 -24.36
C PHE A 107 13.04 -11.85 -25.12
N PRO A 108 14.08 -12.66 -25.40
CA PRO A 108 13.87 -14.01 -25.94
C PRO A 108 13.36 -14.94 -24.82
N ASP A 109 12.38 -15.77 -25.16
CA ASP A 109 11.90 -16.88 -24.34
C ASP A 109 12.28 -18.20 -25.05
N PRO A 110 13.47 -18.77 -24.74
CA PRO A 110 13.98 -19.94 -25.44
C PRO A 110 13.17 -21.21 -25.16
N ASP A 111 12.48 -21.29 -24.01
CA ASP A 111 11.70 -22.48 -23.64
C ASP A 111 10.40 -22.58 -24.45
N GLN A 112 9.87 -21.45 -24.90
CA GLN A 112 8.64 -21.37 -25.70
C GLN A 112 8.90 -21.00 -27.17
N GLU A 113 10.16 -20.76 -27.55
CA GLU A 113 10.57 -20.33 -28.90
C GLU A 113 9.86 -19.04 -29.37
N LEU A 114 9.75 -18.06 -28.46
CA LEU A 114 9.04 -16.80 -28.69
C LEU A 114 9.92 -15.60 -28.35
N PHE A 115 9.81 -14.52 -29.13
CA PHE A 115 10.21 -13.19 -28.68
C PHE A 115 9.03 -12.53 -27.97
N SER A 116 9.21 -12.22 -26.69
CA SER A 116 8.22 -11.49 -25.90
C SER A 116 8.56 -10.01 -25.92
N ILE A 117 7.59 -9.20 -26.34
CA ILE A 117 7.71 -7.75 -26.37
C ILE A 117 6.66 -7.15 -25.43
N ALA A 118 7.12 -6.29 -24.54
CA ALA A 118 6.28 -5.53 -23.64
C ALA A 118 6.52 -4.03 -23.86
N GLY A 119 5.50 -3.33 -24.35
CA GLY A 119 5.45 -1.88 -24.32
C GLY A 119 4.94 -1.43 -22.96
N HIS A 120 5.65 -0.52 -22.32
CA HIS A 120 5.33 -0.02 -20.98
C HIS A 120 5.04 1.47 -21.02
N ASN A 121 4.11 1.86 -20.15
CA ASN A 121 3.74 3.25 -19.93
C ASN A 121 3.36 3.99 -21.25
N LEU A 122 2.59 3.29 -22.08
CA LEU A 122 1.99 3.83 -23.29
C LEU A 122 0.80 4.76 -22.92
N PRO A 123 0.50 5.78 -23.73
CA PRO A 123 -0.64 6.65 -23.50
C PRO A 123 -1.97 5.88 -23.64
N ASN A 124 -3.04 6.44 -23.08
CA ASN A 124 -4.38 5.86 -23.24
C ASN A 124 -4.78 5.92 -24.72
N GLY A 125 -5.24 4.80 -25.26
CA GLY A 125 -5.55 4.69 -26.68
C GLY A 125 -5.54 3.25 -27.18
N GLU A 126 -5.35 3.08 -28.48
CA GLU A 126 -5.19 1.78 -29.11
C GLU A 126 -3.74 1.64 -29.59
N ALA A 127 -2.98 0.72 -28.98
CA ALA A 127 -1.68 0.37 -29.51
C ALA A 127 -1.84 -0.62 -30.66
N TYR A 128 -1.36 -0.19 -31.82
CA TYR A 128 -1.12 -1.01 -33.00
C TYR A 128 0.30 -1.57 -32.89
N LEU A 129 0.40 -2.89 -32.70
CA LEU A 129 1.65 -3.61 -32.53
C LEU A 129 1.85 -4.47 -33.77
N ASN A 130 2.98 -4.28 -34.46
CA ASN A 130 3.35 -5.16 -35.57
C ASN A 130 4.81 -5.60 -35.49
N TYR A 131 5.05 -6.81 -35.98
CA TYR A 131 6.39 -7.32 -36.19
C TYR A 131 6.57 -7.83 -37.60
N THR A 132 7.82 -7.83 -38.05
CA THR A 132 8.19 -8.38 -39.35
C THR A 132 9.58 -9.00 -39.26
N PHE A 133 9.71 -10.25 -39.70
CA PHE A 133 11.00 -10.90 -39.90
C PHE A 133 11.55 -10.58 -41.28
N LEU A 134 12.82 -10.19 -41.31
CA LEU A 134 13.58 -9.92 -42.51
C LEU A 134 14.72 -10.93 -42.60
N GLU A 135 14.75 -11.75 -43.65
CA GLU A 135 15.84 -12.65 -43.93
C GLU A 135 17.00 -11.90 -44.60
N ILE A 136 18.22 -12.19 -44.17
CA ILE A 136 19.44 -11.57 -44.68
C ILE A 136 19.99 -12.42 -45.84
N LEU A 137 19.76 -11.97 -47.08
CA LEU A 137 20.28 -12.52 -48.32
C LEU A 137 21.63 -11.84 -48.65
N GLY A 138 22.73 -12.47 -48.21
CA GLY A 138 24.09 -11.92 -48.35
C GLY A 138 24.35 -10.78 -47.36
N ASP A 139 25.38 -9.97 -47.59
CA ASP A 139 25.84 -9.02 -46.56
C ASP A 139 24.90 -7.81 -46.31
N GLU A 140 23.97 -7.49 -47.22
CA GLU A 140 23.12 -6.29 -47.09
C GLU A 140 21.65 -6.44 -47.56
N THR A 141 21.31 -7.48 -48.33
CA THR A 141 19.96 -7.57 -48.93
C THR A 141 18.99 -8.18 -47.93
N LYS A 142 17.98 -7.41 -47.49
CA LYS A 142 16.92 -7.89 -46.59
C LYS A 142 15.68 -8.24 -47.40
N SER A 143 15.17 -9.47 -47.29
CA SER A 143 13.87 -9.86 -47.85
C SER A 143 12.86 -10.12 -46.74
N VAL A 144 11.61 -9.74 -46.96
CA VAL A 144 10.53 -9.99 -46.00
C VAL A 144 10.17 -11.47 -46.06
N VAL A 145 10.20 -12.14 -44.91
CA VAL A 145 9.69 -13.51 -44.79
C VAL A 145 8.21 -13.49 -45.17
N THR A 146 7.86 -14.15 -46.26
CA THR A 146 6.55 -14.02 -46.92
C THR A 146 5.51 -15.00 -46.38
N GLU A 147 5.92 -15.88 -45.47
CA GLU A 147 5.06 -16.88 -44.83
C GLU A 147 4.17 -16.24 -43.74
N ASP A 148 3.11 -16.95 -43.34
CA ASP A 148 2.13 -16.46 -42.35
C ASP A 148 2.76 -16.12 -40.98
N TYR A 149 3.92 -16.71 -40.65
CA TYR A 149 4.69 -16.39 -39.45
C TYR A 149 5.66 -15.20 -39.60
N GLY A 150 5.88 -14.73 -40.83
CA GLY A 150 6.84 -13.68 -41.18
C GLY A 150 6.41 -12.28 -40.74
N SER A 151 5.11 -12.05 -40.59
CA SER A 151 4.56 -10.80 -40.07
C SER A 151 3.21 -11.01 -39.40
N ASN A 152 2.97 -10.34 -38.28
CA ASN A 152 1.66 -10.35 -37.64
C ASN A 152 1.39 -9.00 -36.98
N GLU A 153 0.11 -8.69 -36.82
CA GLU A 153 -0.37 -7.43 -36.26
C GLU A 153 -1.42 -7.72 -35.18
N THR A 154 -1.38 -6.97 -34.09
CA THR A 154 -2.42 -7.05 -33.06
C THR A 154 -2.69 -5.67 -32.50
N VAL A 155 -3.96 -5.40 -32.23
CA VAL A 155 -4.41 -4.17 -31.59
C VAL A 155 -4.71 -4.44 -30.13
N ARG A 156 -4.22 -3.57 -29.24
CA ARG A 156 -4.49 -3.64 -27.81
C ARG A 156 -4.99 -2.30 -27.33
N THR A 157 -6.17 -2.30 -26.72
CA THR A 157 -6.68 -1.14 -25.99
C THR A 157 -5.84 -0.94 -24.73
N ILE A 158 -5.31 0.26 -24.55
CA ILE A 158 -4.53 0.67 -23.40
C ILE A 158 -5.33 1.65 -22.58
N ASN A 159 -5.55 1.28 -21.33
CA ASN A 159 -6.10 2.18 -20.32
C ASN A 159 -5.23 2.11 -19.06
N LYS A 160 -4.79 3.27 -18.57
CA LYS A 160 -4.03 3.40 -17.31
C LYS A 160 -4.86 3.04 -16.08
N VAL A 161 -6.20 3.07 -16.18
CA VAL A 161 -7.12 2.74 -15.08
C VAL A 161 -7.46 1.25 -15.02
N ASP A 162 -7.34 0.53 -16.14
CA ASP A 162 -7.63 -0.90 -16.21
C ASP A 162 -6.41 -1.77 -15.88
N THR A 163 -6.61 -3.08 -15.84
CA THR A 163 -5.57 -4.09 -15.59
C THR A 163 -4.35 -3.97 -16.52
N SER A 164 -4.50 -3.35 -17.69
CA SER A 164 -3.40 -3.06 -18.61
C SER A 164 -2.39 -2.07 -18.04
N ASN A 165 -2.80 -1.09 -17.22
CA ASN A 165 -1.96 -0.06 -16.61
C ASN A 165 -0.90 0.52 -17.57
N GLY A 166 -1.31 0.94 -18.77
CA GLY A 166 -0.37 1.50 -19.77
C GLY A 166 0.52 0.46 -20.48
N ARG A 167 0.26 -0.85 -20.32
CA ARG A 167 1.09 -1.92 -20.88
C ARG A 167 0.42 -2.59 -22.07
N ALA A 168 1.23 -2.90 -23.08
CA ALA A 168 0.82 -3.69 -24.23
C ALA A 168 1.82 -4.85 -24.41
N TYR A 169 1.29 -6.06 -24.61
CA TYR A 169 2.09 -7.26 -24.76
C TYR A 169 1.87 -7.87 -26.15
N PHE A 170 2.95 -8.29 -26.76
CA PHE A 170 2.95 -8.96 -28.04
C PHE A 170 3.98 -10.10 -28.05
N LYS A 171 3.72 -11.15 -28.83
CA LYS A 171 4.58 -12.32 -28.95
C LYS A 171 4.85 -12.64 -30.42
N ALA A 172 6.12 -12.73 -30.80
CA ALA A 172 6.52 -13.15 -32.14
C ALA A 172 7.15 -14.56 -32.06
N PRO A 173 6.47 -15.61 -32.55
CA PRO A 173 7.04 -16.96 -32.61
C PRO A 173 8.17 -17.04 -33.62
N TYR A 174 9.21 -17.78 -33.26
CA TYR A 174 10.32 -18.09 -34.17
C TYR A 174 10.52 -19.60 -34.36
N SER A 175 9.65 -20.44 -33.79
CA SER A 175 9.68 -21.91 -33.92
C SER A 175 9.57 -22.41 -35.36
N GLU A 176 8.92 -21.64 -36.23
CA GLU A 176 8.72 -21.98 -37.65
C GLU A 176 9.82 -21.38 -38.56
N LEU A 177 10.73 -20.57 -38.01
CA LEU A 177 11.84 -20.01 -38.76
C LEU A 177 12.94 -21.08 -38.96
N PRO A 178 13.40 -21.32 -40.20
CA PRO A 178 14.54 -22.19 -40.42
C PRO A 178 15.82 -21.60 -39.84
N GLU A 179 16.87 -22.42 -39.67
CA GLU A 179 18.16 -21.94 -39.19
C GLU A 179 18.75 -20.91 -40.17
N GLY A 180 19.02 -19.69 -39.69
CA GLY A 180 19.48 -18.59 -40.53
C GLY A 180 19.72 -17.29 -39.77
N GLN A 181 20.08 -16.24 -40.49
CA GLN A 181 20.21 -14.89 -39.95
C GLN A 181 18.99 -14.05 -40.31
N TYR A 182 18.33 -13.54 -39.28
CA TYR A 182 17.13 -12.74 -39.41
C TYR A 182 17.27 -11.43 -38.65
N GLU A 183 16.66 -10.39 -39.20
CA GLU A 183 16.43 -9.13 -38.51
C GLU A 183 14.95 -8.99 -38.19
N LEU A 184 14.67 -8.68 -36.93
CA LEU A 184 13.31 -8.53 -36.44
C LEU A 184 13.00 -7.06 -36.26
N LYS A 185 12.01 -6.59 -37.03
CA LYS A 185 11.53 -5.20 -36.96
C LYS A 185 10.24 -5.16 -36.18
N PHE A 186 10.25 -4.41 -35.07
CA PHE A 186 9.07 -4.10 -34.30
C PHE A 186 8.64 -2.66 -34.51
N ARG A 187 7.33 -2.44 -34.61
CA ARG A 187 6.76 -1.10 -34.58
C ARG A 187 5.54 -1.10 -33.66
N VAL A 188 5.49 -0.06 -32.83
CA VAL A 188 4.39 0.25 -31.93
C VAL A 188 3.90 1.63 -32.32
N THR A 189 2.61 1.77 -32.57
CA THR A 189 1.95 3.05 -32.83
C THR A 189 0.78 3.17 -31.86
N VAL A 190 0.71 4.26 -31.11
CA VAL A 190 -0.32 4.52 -30.09
C VAL A 190 -1.04 5.82 -30.42
#